data_AF-A0A064CJU1-F1
#
_entry.id   AF-A0A064CJU1-F1
#
_cell.length_a   1.000
_cell.length_b   1.000
_cell.length_c   1.000
_cell.angle_alpha   90.00
_cell.angle_beta   90.00
_cell.angle_gamma   90.00
#
_symmetry.space_group_name_H-M   'P 1'
#
loop_
_entity.id
_entity.type
_entity.pdbx_description
1 polymer ?
#
loop_
_entity_poly.entity_id
_entity_poly.type
_entity_poly.pdbx_seq_one_letter_code
_entity_poly.pdbx_strand_id
1 'polypeptide(L)'
;MAAARVVGQLGTLAFGVGVGFLIAMGCGGAVASASPGGTGHSAAGSANSSHPASPGRSHVTVLNTPKTAAAQQTSSISTVPTSASMTLATAKSTPAAPHLPTPVEVQNTVEGAVQNARRDLVALEQRVETEVKRDVAGLSRALGVTPAKPKFYGNLDNAKYWAEQNAQNCVLMASASVVGQLTGTMPTEQQIADQATSTQSVVNPSRKMYLGLNTQDRVAIGDAEALMKQYYGVDSTTTRYNRSQGATALRNVEAALKAGEAVMVGVDGDTIYTALKSNATPEAIAEQADHEVSIIGYNATTRTVYINDSGVSNGAGMAVPLKVFIKAWAADDFETTSAVLAQASSAAIAA
;
A
#
# COMPACT_ATOMS: atom_id res chain seq x y z
N MET A 1 47.68 -22.68 -46.84
CA MET A 1 47.96 -23.04 -45.44
C MET A 1 48.83 -21.95 -44.85
N ALA A 2 48.26 -21.12 -43.98
CA ALA A 2 48.94 -20.12 -43.14
C ALA A 2 47.97 -19.75 -42.00
N ALA A 3 48.54 -19.22 -40.92
CA ALA A 3 48.11 -19.37 -39.54
C ALA A 3 47.04 -18.39 -39.00
N ALA A 4 46.70 -18.65 -37.72
CA ALA A 4 46.41 -17.72 -36.62
C ALA A 4 44.94 -17.39 -36.27
N ARG A 5 44.61 -17.63 -34.99
CA ARG A 5 43.93 -16.70 -34.05
C ARG A 5 44.00 -17.30 -32.63
N VAL A 6 44.89 -16.77 -31.78
CA VAL A 6 44.69 -15.74 -30.73
C VAL A 6 43.99 -16.29 -29.49
N VAL A 7 44.81 -16.39 -28.43
CA VAL A 7 44.54 -16.77 -27.05
C VAL A 7 43.99 -15.57 -26.29
N GLY A 8 42.91 -15.76 -25.51
CA GLY A 8 42.40 -14.79 -24.54
C GLY A 8 42.48 -15.36 -23.13
N GLN A 9 43.31 -14.74 -22.29
CA GLN A 9 43.50 -15.05 -20.86
C GLN A 9 42.24 -14.75 -20.04
N LEU A 10 41.83 -15.68 -19.18
CA LEU A 10 40.89 -15.43 -18.09
C LEU A 10 41.69 -15.21 -16.80
N GLY A 11 41.54 -14.02 -16.22
CA GLY A 11 42.12 -13.65 -14.93
C GLY A 11 41.43 -14.38 -13.78
N THR A 12 42.23 -15.02 -12.95
CA THR A 12 41.86 -15.61 -11.66
C THR A 12 41.64 -14.51 -10.62
N LEU A 13 40.42 -14.43 -10.07
CA LEU A 13 40.12 -13.68 -8.85
C LEU A 13 39.89 -14.68 -7.70
N ALA A 14 40.84 -14.71 -6.77
CA ALA A 14 40.78 -15.50 -5.56
C ALA A 14 39.90 -14.79 -4.51
N PHE A 15 38.87 -15.47 -4.00
CA PHE A 15 38.16 -15.07 -2.78
C PHE A 15 38.72 -15.85 -1.60
N GLY A 16 39.38 -15.15 -0.68
CA GLY A 16 39.84 -15.69 0.59
C GLY A 16 38.66 -15.90 1.55
N VAL A 17 38.48 -17.14 1.98
CA VAL A 17 37.53 -17.52 3.04
C VAL A 17 38.24 -17.34 4.38
N GLY A 18 37.90 -16.27 5.10
CA GLY A 18 38.31 -16.06 6.48
C GLY A 18 37.29 -16.68 7.44
N VAL A 19 37.60 -17.86 7.96
CA VAL A 19 36.85 -18.50 9.06
C VAL A 19 37.29 -17.87 10.37
N GLY A 20 36.42 -17.07 10.99
CA GLY A 20 36.62 -16.48 12.33
C GLY A 20 35.72 -17.16 13.36
N PHE A 21 36.29 -18.16 14.02
CA PHE A 21 35.73 -18.89 15.17
C PHE A 21 36.00 -18.08 16.45
N LEU A 22 34.98 -17.77 17.25
CA LEU A 22 35.17 -17.36 18.65
C LEU A 22 34.05 -17.93 19.54
N ILE A 23 34.50 -18.64 20.56
CA ILE A 23 33.75 -19.41 21.54
C ILE A 23 33.62 -18.60 22.84
N ALA A 24 32.38 -18.53 23.32
CA ALA A 24 31.88 -18.67 24.70
C ALA A 24 32.16 -17.67 25.85
N MET A 25 31.10 -17.63 26.68
CA MET A 25 31.05 -17.59 28.17
C MET A 25 31.22 -16.26 28.90
N GLY A 26 30.30 -16.00 29.83
CA GLY A 26 30.55 -15.12 30.98
C GLY A 26 29.33 -14.51 31.66
N CYS A 27 28.98 -15.06 32.81
CA CYS A 27 27.90 -14.73 33.75
C CYS A 27 27.79 -13.27 34.25
N GLY A 28 26.55 -12.89 34.62
CA GLY A 28 26.21 -12.40 35.97
C GLY A 28 26.50 -10.93 36.32
N GLY A 29 25.45 -10.22 36.76
CA GLY A 29 25.61 -8.95 37.49
C GLY A 29 24.35 -8.10 37.54
N ALA A 30 23.51 -8.34 38.55
CA ALA A 30 22.48 -7.41 38.99
C ALA A 30 23.13 -6.22 39.71
N VAL A 31 22.69 -5.00 39.41
CA VAL A 31 22.82 -3.84 40.31
C VAL A 31 21.54 -3.01 40.25
N ALA A 32 20.96 -2.81 41.43
CA ALA A 32 19.86 -1.89 41.70
C ALA A 32 20.40 -0.55 42.23
N SER A 33 19.47 0.40 42.41
CA SER A 33 19.60 1.72 43.08
C SER A 33 20.11 2.86 42.18
N ALA A 34 19.58 4.09 42.21
CA ALA A 34 18.45 4.71 42.91
C ALA A 34 18.06 6.01 42.18
N SER A 35 16.82 6.44 42.36
CA SER A 35 16.37 7.82 42.17
C SER A 35 16.76 8.67 43.40
N PRO A 36 16.93 9.99 43.24
CA PRO A 36 15.92 10.95 43.72
C PRO A 36 15.72 12.09 42.70
N GLY A 37 14.64 12.85 42.62
CA GLY A 37 13.54 13.15 43.53
C GLY A 37 13.32 14.67 43.50
N GLY A 38 12.13 15.12 43.09
CA GLY A 38 11.59 16.49 43.32
C GLY A 38 12.27 17.65 42.56
N THR A 39 11.65 18.77 42.20
CA THR A 39 10.37 19.38 42.57
C THR A 39 10.07 20.54 41.61
N GLY A 40 8.78 20.84 41.38
CA GLY A 40 8.31 22.24 41.40
C GLY A 40 7.73 22.84 40.11
N HIS A 41 6.39 22.96 40.11
CA HIS A 41 5.58 24.18 39.83
C HIS A 41 5.72 24.91 38.47
N SER A 42 4.71 25.51 37.82
CA SER A 42 3.26 25.63 37.94
C SER A 42 2.81 26.47 36.72
N ALA A 43 1.62 26.15 36.17
CA ALA A 43 0.58 27.04 35.63
C ALA A 43 0.83 28.14 34.56
N ALA A 44 -0.24 28.30 33.75
CA ALA A 44 -0.63 29.43 32.89
C ALA A 44 0.10 29.54 31.53
N GLY A 45 -0.56 29.84 30.40
CA GLY A 45 -1.93 30.23 30.13
C GLY A 45 -2.16 30.39 28.62
N SER A 46 -3.44 30.52 28.26
CA SER A 46 -4.00 30.67 26.91
C SER A 46 -3.43 31.83 26.06
N ALA A 47 -3.40 31.63 24.74
CA ALA A 47 -3.78 32.59 23.68
C ALA A 47 -3.75 31.83 22.34
N ASN A 48 -4.85 31.41 21.73
CA ASN A 48 -5.79 32.19 20.92
C ASN A 48 -5.14 33.29 20.07
N SER A 49 -5.07 33.05 18.76
CA SER A 49 -4.93 34.10 17.73
C SER A 49 -5.57 33.62 16.42
N SER A 50 -6.86 33.88 16.34
CA SER A 50 -7.66 34.00 15.14
C SER A 50 -7.22 35.20 14.30
N HIS A 51 -7.11 35.04 12.98
CA HIS A 51 -7.34 36.16 12.05
C HIS A 51 -8.10 35.69 10.79
N PRO A 52 -8.89 36.60 10.19
CA PRO A 52 -10.15 36.25 9.56
C PRO A 52 -10.10 36.24 8.02
N ALA A 53 -11.07 35.54 7.44
CA ALA A 53 -11.50 35.67 6.06
C ALA A 53 -12.31 36.96 5.84
N SER A 54 -12.22 37.54 4.64
CA SER A 54 -13.28 38.39 4.06
C SER A 54 -13.04 38.73 2.57
N PRO A 55 -14.11 39.13 1.83
CA PRO A 55 -14.47 38.53 0.54
C PRO A 55 -14.63 39.56 -0.61
N GLY A 56 -15.09 39.10 -1.78
CA GLY A 56 -15.74 39.97 -2.79
C GLY A 56 -15.52 39.48 -4.22
N ARG A 57 -16.48 38.76 -4.82
CA ARG A 57 -17.59 39.26 -5.66
C ARG A 57 -17.20 39.66 -7.08
N SER A 58 -17.79 38.90 -8.00
CA SER A 58 -17.94 39.06 -9.44
C SER A 58 -18.49 40.42 -9.87
N HIS A 59 -18.09 40.90 -11.05
CA HIS A 59 -19.04 41.49 -12.02
C HIS A 59 -18.48 41.47 -13.46
N VAL A 60 -19.41 41.14 -14.35
CA VAL A 60 -19.35 41.05 -15.81
C VAL A 60 -19.28 42.44 -16.46
N THR A 61 -18.62 42.57 -17.62
CA THR A 61 -19.12 43.33 -18.78
C THR A 61 -18.51 42.81 -20.08
N VAL A 62 -19.40 42.44 -21.00
CA VAL A 62 -19.21 42.02 -22.39
C VAL A 62 -19.28 43.26 -23.30
N LEU A 63 -18.54 43.28 -24.40
CA LEU A 63 -18.85 43.99 -25.66
C LEU A 63 -17.85 43.49 -26.73
N ASN A 64 -18.14 43.23 -28.00
CA ASN A 64 -19.35 43.01 -28.77
C ASN A 64 -18.89 42.42 -30.13
N THR A 65 -19.70 41.53 -30.68
CA THR A 65 -19.64 40.96 -32.05
C THR A 65 -19.78 42.01 -33.17
N PRO A 66 -19.59 41.62 -34.44
CA PRO A 66 -20.78 41.39 -35.30
C PRO A 66 -20.75 40.02 -36.02
N LYS A 67 -21.82 39.19 -36.03
CA LYS A 67 -23.15 39.35 -36.70
C LYS A 67 -23.08 38.87 -38.16
N THR A 68 -23.91 37.97 -38.75
CA THR A 68 -25.14 37.18 -38.43
C THR A 68 -25.32 36.14 -39.57
N ALA A 69 -25.83 34.91 -39.35
CA ALA A 69 -27.24 34.45 -39.35
C ALA A 69 -28.00 34.65 -40.68
N ALA A 70 -28.94 33.83 -41.17
CA ALA A 70 -29.79 32.76 -40.61
C ALA A 70 -30.30 31.87 -41.79
N ALA A 71 -30.40 30.55 -41.68
CA ALA A 71 -31.58 29.74 -41.36
C ALA A 71 -32.87 29.98 -42.18
N GLN A 72 -33.38 28.93 -42.84
CA GLN A 72 -34.82 28.65 -42.91
C GLN A 72 -35.12 27.19 -43.36
N GLN A 73 -35.90 26.48 -42.55
CA GLN A 73 -36.70 25.31 -42.94
C GLN A 73 -38.03 25.80 -43.56
N THR A 74 -38.59 25.03 -44.51
CA THR A 74 -39.96 24.44 -44.49
C THR A 74 -40.32 23.80 -45.85
N SER A 75 -40.79 22.54 -45.79
CA SER A 75 -41.96 21.90 -46.47
C SER A 75 -42.39 22.38 -47.88
N SER A 76 -42.81 21.60 -48.89
CA SER A 76 -43.27 20.21 -49.03
C SER A 76 -43.76 20.00 -50.49
N ILE A 77 -44.09 18.74 -50.85
CA ILE A 77 -45.01 18.28 -51.93
C ILE A 77 -44.39 17.81 -53.26
N SER A 78 -44.49 16.48 -53.44
CA SER A 78 -45.00 15.70 -54.59
C SER A 78 -44.57 16.07 -56.02
N THR A 79 -43.93 15.12 -56.71
CA THR A 79 -44.57 14.35 -57.81
C THR A 79 -43.53 13.41 -58.44
N VAL A 80 -43.94 12.15 -58.63
CA VAL A 80 -43.26 11.19 -59.51
C VAL A 80 -43.78 11.41 -60.93
N PRO A 81 -42.94 11.25 -61.97
CA PRO A 81 -43.42 10.78 -63.26
C PRO A 81 -42.90 9.38 -63.57
N THR A 82 -43.85 8.52 -63.84
CA THR A 82 -43.78 7.24 -64.56
C THR A 82 -43.19 7.44 -65.95
N SER A 83 -42.31 6.54 -66.41
CA SER A 83 -42.44 5.77 -67.67
C SER A 83 -41.13 5.08 -68.12
N ALA A 84 -41.32 3.82 -68.52
CA ALA A 84 -40.51 2.87 -69.31
C ALA A 84 -39.55 3.49 -70.37
N SER A 85 -38.48 2.87 -70.88
CA SER A 85 -38.22 1.44 -71.16
C SER A 85 -36.78 1.24 -71.72
N MET A 86 -36.27 0.00 -71.62
CA MET A 86 -35.32 -0.69 -72.55
C MET A 86 -33.79 -0.44 -72.46
N THR A 87 -33.14 -1.35 -71.74
CA THR A 87 -32.00 -2.23 -72.11
C THR A 87 -30.79 -1.66 -72.88
N LEU A 88 -29.62 -1.65 -72.22
CA LEU A 88 -28.34 -1.94 -72.87
C LEU A 88 -27.41 -2.73 -71.93
N ALA A 89 -26.64 -3.62 -72.55
CA ALA A 89 -26.00 -4.79 -71.96
C ALA A 89 -24.90 -4.54 -70.90
N THR A 90 -24.73 -5.57 -70.08
CA THR A 90 -23.64 -5.87 -69.13
C THR A 90 -22.29 -5.16 -69.38
N ALA A 91 -21.95 -4.25 -68.47
CA ALA A 91 -20.55 -3.90 -68.18
C ALA A 91 -20.09 -4.70 -66.94
N LYS A 92 -18.97 -5.42 -67.08
CA LYS A 92 -18.25 -6.07 -65.98
C LYS A 92 -17.98 -5.04 -64.88
N SER A 93 -18.34 -5.36 -63.64
CA SER A 93 -18.01 -4.55 -62.47
C SER A 93 -16.49 -4.43 -62.31
N THR A 94 -16.02 -3.19 -62.32
CA THR A 94 -14.68 -2.81 -61.86
C THR A 94 -14.57 -3.13 -60.36
N PRO A 95 -13.41 -3.60 -59.83
CA PRO A 95 -13.24 -3.76 -58.39
C PRO A 95 -13.50 -2.43 -57.69
N ALA A 96 -14.32 -2.46 -56.64
CA ALA A 96 -14.58 -1.29 -55.80
C ALA A 96 -13.25 -0.75 -55.26
N ALA A 97 -13.04 0.57 -55.39
CA ALA A 97 -11.92 1.24 -54.76
C ALA A 97 -11.99 1.01 -53.24
N PRO A 98 -10.84 0.82 -52.55
CA PRO A 98 -10.82 0.66 -51.09
C PRO A 98 -11.59 1.80 -50.44
N HIS A 99 -12.56 1.49 -49.58
CA HIS A 99 -13.27 2.53 -48.84
C HIS A 99 -12.30 3.16 -47.84
N LEU A 100 -12.39 4.48 -47.68
CA LEU A 100 -11.67 5.14 -46.59
C LEU A 100 -12.34 4.71 -45.27
N PRO A 101 -11.57 4.27 -44.26
CA PRO A 101 -12.12 3.85 -42.99
C PRO A 101 -12.84 5.02 -42.32
N THR A 102 -14.03 4.75 -41.81
CA THR A 102 -14.83 5.68 -41.02
C THR A 102 -14.12 5.99 -39.70
N PRO A 103 -14.40 7.14 -39.07
CA PRO A 103 -13.84 7.47 -37.75
C PRO A 103 -14.06 6.38 -36.69
N VAL A 104 -15.20 5.67 -36.75
CA VAL A 104 -15.52 4.56 -35.84
C VAL A 104 -14.67 3.31 -36.12
N GLU A 105 -14.40 2.99 -37.39
CA GLU A 105 -13.49 1.89 -37.74
C GLU A 105 -12.05 2.19 -37.29
N VAL A 106 -11.61 3.45 -37.38
CA VAL A 106 -10.31 3.89 -36.85
C VAL A 106 -10.28 3.75 -35.32
N GLN A 107 -11.31 4.24 -34.62
CA GLN A 107 -11.45 4.14 -33.17
C GLN A 107 -11.35 2.67 -32.69
N ASN A 108 -12.15 1.78 -33.28
CA ASN A 108 -12.17 0.36 -32.93
C ASN A 108 -10.83 -0.33 -33.21
N THR A 109 -10.14 0.07 -34.28
CA THR A 109 -8.81 -0.45 -34.63
C THR A 109 -7.77 -0.02 -33.59
N VAL A 110 -7.81 1.24 -33.15
CA VAL A 110 -6.91 1.76 -32.12
C VAL A 110 -7.17 1.08 -30.78
N GLU A 111 -8.44 0.94 -30.37
CA GLU A 111 -8.81 0.25 -29.14
C GLU A 111 -8.38 -1.22 -29.15
N GLY A 112 -8.56 -1.92 -30.28
CA GLY A 112 -8.08 -3.28 -30.46
C GLY A 112 -6.55 -3.39 -30.34
N ALA A 113 -5.81 -2.44 -30.94
CA ALA A 113 -4.36 -2.39 -30.86
C ALA A 113 -3.87 -2.15 -29.41
N VAL A 114 -4.52 -1.28 -28.65
CA VAL A 114 -4.20 -1.02 -27.24
C VAL A 114 -4.46 -2.26 -26.38
N GLN A 115 -5.56 -2.97 -26.61
CA GLN A 115 -5.85 -4.21 -25.87
C GLN A 115 -4.86 -5.34 -26.21
N ASN A 116 -4.43 -5.44 -27.47
CA ASN A 116 -3.36 -6.35 -27.88
C ASN A 116 -2.06 -6.02 -27.16
N ALA A 117 -1.64 -4.75 -27.17
CA ALA A 117 -0.43 -4.30 -26.49
C ALA A 117 -0.46 -4.59 -24.98
N ARG A 118 -1.61 -4.44 -24.31
CA ARG A 118 -1.77 -4.81 -22.90
C ARG A 118 -1.57 -6.31 -22.67
N ARG A 119 -2.16 -7.17 -23.51
CA ARG A 119 -1.97 -8.62 -23.40
C ARG A 119 -0.53 -9.04 -23.67
N ASP A 120 0.10 -8.41 -24.66
CA ASP A 120 1.50 -8.67 -25.00
C ASP A 120 2.43 -8.25 -23.87
N LEU A 121 2.13 -7.14 -23.18
CA LEU A 121 2.88 -6.70 -22.00
C LEU A 121 2.78 -7.71 -20.85
N VAL A 122 1.57 -8.19 -20.52
CA VAL A 122 1.39 -9.23 -19.49
C VAL A 122 2.10 -10.53 -19.86
N ALA A 123 2.03 -10.92 -21.13
CA ALA A 123 2.72 -12.12 -21.63
C ALA A 123 4.25 -11.94 -21.63
N LEU A 124 4.75 -10.72 -21.83
CA LEU A 124 6.17 -10.39 -21.75
C LEU A 124 6.66 -10.43 -20.30
N GLU A 125 5.90 -9.86 -19.35
CA GLU A 125 6.21 -9.93 -17.92
C GLU A 125 6.34 -11.39 -17.45
N GLN A 126 5.38 -12.24 -17.81
CA GLN A 126 5.43 -13.66 -17.49
C GLN A 126 6.63 -14.38 -18.11
N ARG A 127 6.99 -14.03 -19.36
CA ARG A 127 8.17 -14.58 -20.03
C ARG A 127 9.46 -14.17 -19.32
N VAL A 128 9.61 -12.89 -19.02
CA VAL A 128 10.77 -12.36 -18.28
C VAL A 128 10.89 -13.04 -16.93
N GLU A 129 9.80 -13.17 -16.18
CA GLU A 129 9.80 -13.86 -14.88
C GLU A 129 10.24 -15.33 -15.02
N THR A 130 9.74 -16.02 -16.05
CA THR A 130 10.07 -17.43 -16.32
C THR A 130 11.55 -17.60 -16.71
N GLU A 131 12.05 -16.71 -17.57
CA GLU A 131 13.44 -16.70 -18.03
C GLU A 131 14.40 -16.43 -16.87
N VAL A 132 14.09 -15.42 -16.04
CA VAL A 132 14.85 -15.11 -14.83
C VAL A 132 14.86 -16.30 -13.87
N LYS A 133 13.72 -16.95 -13.61
CA LYS A 133 13.66 -18.16 -12.78
C LYS A 133 14.52 -19.29 -13.35
N ARG A 134 14.48 -19.49 -14.67
CA ARG A 134 15.28 -20.51 -15.36
C ARG A 134 16.77 -20.23 -15.24
N ASP A 135 17.19 -18.99 -15.44
CA ASP A 135 18.59 -18.58 -15.42
C ASP A 135 19.16 -18.62 -14.00
N VAL A 136 18.38 -18.19 -13.00
CA VAL A 136 18.72 -18.37 -11.57
C VAL A 136 18.88 -19.84 -11.25
N ALA A 137 17.96 -20.70 -11.69
CA ALA A 137 18.08 -22.14 -11.49
C ALA A 137 19.29 -22.75 -12.24
N GLY A 138 19.62 -22.21 -13.42
CA GLY A 138 20.80 -22.58 -14.20
C GLY A 138 22.10 -22.24 -13.47
N LEU A 139 22.24 -21.00 -13.01
CA LEU A 139 23.37 -20.56 -12.20
C LEU A 139 23.49 -21.34 -10.90
N SER A 140 22.36 -21.59 -10.22
CA SER A 140 22.30 -22.36 -8.98
C SER A 140 22.86 -23.77 -9.17
N ARG A 141 22.47 -24.44 -10.25
CA ARG A 141 23.01 -25.76 -10.63
C ARG A 141 24.49 -25.69 -10.99
N ALA A 142 24.90 -24.69 -11.78
CA ALA A 142 26.28 -24.52 -12.22
C ALA A 142 27.26 -24.22 -11.06
N LEU A 143 26.79 -23.49 -10.05
CA LEU A 143 27.58 -23.11 -8.88
C LEU A 143 27.47 -24.11 -7.73
N GLY A 144 26.64 -25.15 -7.84
CA GLY A 144 26.33 -26.06 -6.73
C GLY A 144 25.66 -25.36 -5.54
N VAL A 145 25.15 -24.14 -5.75
CA VAL A 145 24.49 -23.34 -4.72
C VAL A 145 23.00 -23.61 -4.84
N THR A 146 22.42 -24.29 -3.86
CA THR A 146 20.96 -24.33 -3.75
C THR A 146 20.50 -22.95 -3.28
N PRO A 147 19.71 -22.19 -4.07
CA PRO A 147 19.24 -20.89 -3.64
C PRO A 147 18.38 -21.11 -2.40
N ALA A 148 18.68 -20.36 -1.34
CA ALA A 148 17.95 -20.48 -0.09
C ALA A 148 16.45 -20.30 -0.40
N LYS A 149 15.61 -21.21 0.12
CA LYS A 149 14.16 -21.09 -0.03
C LYS A 149 13.74 -19.68 0.41
N PRO A 150 12.95 -18.94 -0.39
CA PRO A 150 12.46 -17.64 -0.01
C PRO A 150 11.81 -17.70 1.37
N LYS A 151 12.23 -16.83 2.28
CA LYS A 151 11.65 -16.70 3.61
C LYS A 151 10.62 -15.59 3.54
N PHE A 152 9.35 -15.99 3.51
CA PHE A 152 8.21 -15.10 3.51
C PHE A 152 7.28 -15.47 4.67
N TYR A 153 6.79 -14.47 5.38
CA TYR A 153 5.83 -14.62 6.48
C TYR A 153 4.62 -13.73 6.20
N GLY A 154 3.41 -14.17 6.57
CA GLY A 154 2.14 -13.50 6.25
C GLY A 154 1.51 -13.97 4.93
N ASN A 155 0.56 -13.19 4.41
CA ASN A 155 -0.21 -13.51 3.20
C ASN A 155 -0.50 -12.25 2.37
N LEU A 156 0.02 -12.18 1.13
CA LEU A 156 -0.19 -11.04 0.25
C LEU A 156 -1.65 -10.89 -0.23
N ASP A 157 -2.44 -11.97 -0.22
CA ASP A 157 -3.86 -11.89 -0.58
C ASP A 157 -4.66 -11.02 0.40
N ASN A 158 -4.10 -10.74 1.58
CA ASN A 158 -4.66 -9.81 2.55
C ASN A 158 -4.63 -8.35 2.09
N ALA A 159 -3.98 -8.03 0.96
CA ALA A 159 -4.04 -6.70 0.35
C ALA A 159 -5.48 -6.23 0.03
N LYS A 160 -6.41 -7.18 -0.15
CA LYS A 160 -7.84 -6.89 -0.35
C LYS A 160 -8.55 -6.31 0.89
N TYR A 161 -7.98 -6.48 2.08
CA TYR A 161 -8.51 -5.93 3.33
C TYR A 161 -7.94 -4.54 3.56
N TRP A 162 -8.23 -3.64 2.63
CA TRP A 162 -7.75 -2.27 2.64
C TRP A 162 -8.82 -1.32 2.12
N ALA A 163 -8.87 -0.13 2.71
CA ALA A 163 -9.61 1.01 2.18
C ALA A 163 -8.88 2.30 2.57
N GLU A 164 -8.92 3.29 1.69
CA GLU A 164 -8.44 4.66 1.98
C GLU A 164 -9.31 5.28 3.08
N GLN A 165 -8.67 5.95 4.02
CA GLN A 165 -9.35 6.67 5.08
C GLN A 165 -9.78 8.06 4.62
N ASN A 166 -10.86 8.57 5.20
CA ASN A 166 -11.37 9.91 4.91
C ASN A 166 -11.38 10.81 6.16
N ALA A 167 -10.87 10.33 7.29
CA ALA A 167 -10.85 11.03 8.57
C ALA A 167 -9.54 10.78 9.36
N GLN A 168 -9.41 11.37 10.55
CA GLN A 168 -8.27 11.18 11.48
C GLN A 168 -8.36 9.85 12.26
N ASN A 169 -8.50 8.74 11.54
CA ASN A 169 -8.89 7.43 12.10
C ASN A 169 -8.01 6.27 11.59
N CYS A 170 -6.72 6.52 11.31
CA CYS A 170 -5.80 5.50 10.77
C CYS A 170 -5.77 4.23 11.64
N VAL A 171 -5.81 4.39 12.97
CA VAL A 171 -5.92 3.30 13.93
C VAL A 171 -7.15 2.43 13.70
N LEU A 172 -8.32 3.02 13.41
CA LEU A 172 -9.53 2.26 13.09
C LEU A 172 -9.38 1.53 11.75
N MET A 173 -8.78 2.14 10.75
CA MET A 173 -8.62 1.52 9.43
C MET A 173 -7.59 0.38 9.45
N ALA A 174 -6.49 0.52 10.20
CA ALA A 174 -5.56 -0.57 10.47
C ALA A 174 -6.24 -1.71 11.24
N SER A 175 -7.05 -1.39 12.25
CA SER A 175 -7.86 -2.36 12.99
C SER A 175 -8.86 -3.09 12.08
N ALA A 176 -9.54 -2.36 11.19
CA ALA A 176 -10.44 -2.96 10.19
C ALA A 176 -9.70 -3.92 9.28
N SER A 177 -8.50 -3.55 8.81
CA SER A 177 -7.65 -4.44 8.01
C SER A 177 -7.31 -5.71 8.79
N VAL A 178 -6.82 -5.59 10.03
CA VAL A 178 -6.52 -6.72 10.93
C VAL A 178 -7.74 -7.64 11.13
N VAL A 179 -8.92 -7.06 11.38
CA VAL A 179 -10.18 -7.80 11.47
C VAL A 179 -10.48 -8.56 10.17
N GLY A 180 -10.32 -7.91 9.02
CA GLY A 180 -10.51 -8.55 7.71
C GLY A 180 -9.57 -9.72 7.48
N GLN A 181 -8.30 -9.57 7.84
CA GLN A 181 -7.29 -10.63 7.73
C GLN A 181 -7.65 -11.87 8.56
N LEU A 182 -8.17 -11.68 9.77
CA LEU A 182 -8.49 -12.78 10.70
C LEU A 182 -9.87 -13.41 10.45
N THR A 183 -10.87 -12.59 10.10
CA THR A 183 -12.28 -13.03 10.01
C THR A 183 -12.73 -13.30 8.58
N GLY A 184 -11.93 -12.88 7.59
CA GLY A 184 -12.28 -12.91 6.19
C GLY A 184 -13.15 -11.75 5.72
N THR A 185 -13.64 -10.90 6.63
CA THR A 185 -14.56 -9.78 6.34
C THR A 185 -14.06 -8.50 7.01
N MET A 186 -13.71 -7.48 6.22
CA MET A 186 -13.29 -6.19 6.75
C MET A 186 -14.51 -5.27 6.95
N PRO A 187 -14.69 -4.65 8.13
CA PRO A 187 -15.71 -3.63 8.32
C PRO A 187 -15.39 -2.37 7.50
N THR A 188 -16.41 -1.65 7.06
CA THR A 188 -16.21 -0.35 6.39
C THR A 188 -15.75 0.70 7.39
N GLU A 189 -15.14 1.79 6.89
CA GLU A 189 -14.75 2.95 7.69
C GLU A 189 -15.93 3.47 8.53
N GLN A 190 -17.11 3.60 7.92
CA GLN A 190 -18.32 4.05 8.62
C GLN A 190 -18.73 3.07 9.73
N GLN A 191 -18.74 1.76 9.46
CA GLN A 191 -19.15 0.76 10.44
C GLN A 191 -18.28 0.77 11.69
N ILE A 192 -16.95 0.77 11.51
CA ILE A 192 -16.03 0.76 12.66
C ILE A 192 -16.03 2.11 13.41
N ALA A 193 -16.21 3.24 12.69
CA ALA A 193 -16.38 4.55 13.31
C ALA A 193 -17.69 4.66 14.11
N ASP A 194 -18.80 4.11 13.62
CA ASP A 194 -20.09 4.11 14.33
C ASP A 194 -20.02 3.31 15.64
N GLN A 195 -19.30 2.18 15.62
CA GLN A 195 -19.04 1.41 16.84
C GLN A 195 -18.18 2.21 17.83
N ALA A 196 -17.09 2.83 17.36
CA ALA A 196 -16.20 3.62 18.22
C ALA A 196 -16.89 4.86 18.81
N THR A 197 -17.75 5.53 18.04
CA THR A 197 -18.53 6.69 18.51
C THR A 197 -19.66 6.31 19.47
N SER A 198 -20.14 5.07 19.40
CA SER A 198 -21.16 4.56 20.33
C SER A 198 -20.55 4.01 21.63
N THR A 199 -19.29 3.60 21.60
CA THR A 199 -18.62 2.89 22.71
C THR A 199 -17.88 3.86 23.64
N GLN A 200 -18.04 3.66 24.95
CA GLN A 200 -17.28 4.44 25.94
C GLN A 200 -15.79 4.06 25.87
N SER A 201 -14.90 5.04 25.90
CA SER A 201 -13.46 4.79 25.90
C SER A 201 -13.03 4.07 27.17
N VAL A 202 -12.20 3.03 27.01
CA VAL A 202 -11.55 2.30 28.11
C VAL A 202 -10.27 3.00 28.54
N VAL A 203 -9.67 3.83 27.65
CA VAL A 203 -8.48 4.63 27.95
C VAL A 203 -8.86 5.95 28.65
N ASN A 204 -9.92 6.61 28.22
CA ASN A 204 -10.46 7.83 28.82
C ASN A 204 -11.98 7.71 29.07
N PRO A 205 -12.39 7.22 30.26
CA PRO A 205 -13.80 6.97 30.58
C PRO A 205 -14.72 8.20 30.55
N SER A 206 -14.20 9.42 30.40
CA SER A 206 -15.03 10.64 30.30
C SER A 206 -15.68 10.85 28.93
N ARG A 207 -15.31 10.05 27.92
CA ARG A 207 -15.72 10.25 26.52
C ARG A 207 -15.87 8.94 25.75
N LYS A 208 -16.39 9.04 24.53
CA LYS A 208 -16.43 7.93 23.56
C LYS A 208 -15.04 7.63 23.01
N MET A 209 -14.83 6.41 22.52
CA MET A 209 -13.57 5.96 21.90
C MET A 209 -13.18 6.83 20.70
N TYR A 210 -14.18 7.38 20.01
CA TYR A 210 -14.00 8.30 18.89
C TYR A 210 -15.12 9.34 18.87
N LEU A 211 -14.83 10.57 18.40
CA LEU A 211 -15.85 11.63 18.25
C LEU A 211 -16.46 11.71 16.84
N GLY A 212 -15.96 10.92 15.89
CA GLY A 212 -16.60 10.71 14.59
C GLY A 212 -15.82 11.27 13.40
N LEU A 213 -16.22 10.86 12.20
CA LEU A 213 -15.50 11.05 10.94
C LEU A 213 -15.31 12.53 10.54
N ASN A 214 -16.16 13.43 11.04
CA ASN A 214 -16.10 14.86 10.74
C ASN A 214 -15.33 15.66 11.80
N THR A 215 -14.44 15.01 12.55
CA THR A 215 -13.66 15.63 13.64
C THR A 215 -12.16 15.42 13.43
N GLN A 216 -11.34 16.19 14.13
CA GLN A 216 -9.88 15.98 14.20
C GLN A 216 -9.49 15.00 15.31
N ASP A 217 -10.47 14.32 15.89
CA ASP A 217 -10.24 13.36 16.94
C ASP A 217 -9.47 12.14 16.44
N ARG A 218 -8.78 11.45 17.32
CA ARG A 218 -8.05 10.21 17.02
C ARG A 218 -8.46 9.13 18.01
N VAL A 219 -8.22 7.88 17.64
CA VAL A 219 -8.54 6.73 18.49
C VAL A 219 -7.28 6.27 19.21
N ALA A 220 -7.39 6.08 20.53
CA ALA A 220 -6.31 5.50 21.31
C ALA A 220 -6.17 4.01 21.00
N ILE A 221 -4.94 3.50 20.96
CA ILE A 221 -4.67 2.09 20.62
C ILE A 221 -5.41 1.12 21.56
N GLY A 222 -5.40 1.38 22.87
CA GLY A 222 -6.15 0.55 23.83
C GLY A 222 -7.68 0.57 23.63
N ASP A 223 -8.23 1.65 23.07
CA ASP A 223 -9.64 1.68 22.68
C ASP A 223 -9.87 0.81 21.43
N ALA A 224 -8.94 0.82 20.48
CA ALA A 224 -9.00 -0.02 19.30
C ALA A 224 -8.89 -1.53 19.65
N GLU A 225 -8.01 -1.91 20.58
CA GLU A 225 -7.92 -3.29 21.10
C GLU A 225 -9.26 -3.74 21.71
N ALA A 226 -9.86 -2.90 22.56
CA ALA A 226 -11.16 -3.18 23.17
C ALA A 226 -12.29 -3.27 22.14
N LEU A 227 -12.28 -2.39 21.13
CA LEU A 227 -13.25 -2.39 20.04
C LEU A 227 -13.16 -3.69 19.21
N MET A 228 -11.94 -4.08 18.82
CA MET A 228 -11.67 -5.32 18.07
C MET A 228 -12.18 -6.56 18.83
N LYS A 229 -11.92 -6.61 20.14
CA LYS A 229 -12.42 -7.70 21.00
C LYS A 229 -13.94 -7.71 21.09
N GLN A 230 -14.54 -6.57 21.39
CA GLN A 230 -15.97 -6.46 21.67
C GLN A 230 -16.85 -6.74 20.45
N TYR A 231 -16.46 -6.24 19.28
CA TYR A 231 -17.32 -6.29 18.09
C TYR A 231 -16.94 -7.38 17.08
N TYR A 232 -15.70 -7.86 17.11
CA TYR A 232 -15.18 -8.74 16.06
C TYR A 232 -14.60 -10.05 16.60
N GLY A 233 -14.56 -10.24 17.92
CA GLY A 233 -14.00 -11.45 18.52
C GLY A 233 -12.50 -11.61 18.26
N VAL A 234 -11.79 -10.49 18.15
CA VAL A 234 -10.34 -10.44 17.92
C VAL A 234 -9.66 -10.01 19.22
N ASP A 235 -8.88 -10.91 19.82
CA ASP A 235 -7.97 -10.54 20.91
C ASP A 235 -6.71 -9.92 20.33
N SER A 236 -6.20 -8.88 20.99
CA SER A 236 -4.99 -8.18 20.57
C SER A 236 -4.14 -7.77 21.77
N THR A 237 -2.86 -7.52 21.52
CA THR A 237 -1.91 -7.04 22.52
C THR A 237 -0.91 -6.09 21.89
N THR A 238 -0.87 -4.87 22.41
CA THR A 238 0.13 -3.86 22.04
C THR A 238 1.39 -3.99 22.89
N THR A 239 2.55 -4.01 22.25
CA THR A 239 3.87 -3.94 22.87
C THR A 239 4.67 -2.82 22.24
N ARG A 240 5.43 -2.08 23.05
CA ARG A 240 6.44 -1.11 22.58
C ARG A 240 7.83 -1.62 22.91
N TYR A 241 8.79 -1.36 22.03
CA TYR A 241 10.20 -1.70 22.21
C TYR A 241 11.05 -0.44 22.09
N ASN A 242 12.01 -0.25 22.99
CA ASN A 242 12.90 0.91 22.88
C ASN A 242 13.58 0.96 21.51
N ARG A 243 13.99 2.15 21.04
CA ARG A 243 14.64 2.33 19.72
C ARG A 243 15.87 1.44 19.47
N SER A 244 16.55 0.97 20.51
CA SER A 244 17.66 0.01 20.42
C SER A 244 17.22 -1.44 20.16
N GLN A 245 15.94 -1.75 20.33
CA GLN A 245 15.36 -3.09 20.29
C GLN A 245 14.65 -3.42 18.97
N GLY A 246 14.83 -2.64 17.91
CA GLY A 246 14.15 -2.85 16.62
C GLY A 246 14.36 -4.23 16.00
N ALA A 247 15.53 -4.85 16.21
CA ALA A 247 15.77 -6.22 15.78
C ALA A 247 14.92 -7.23 16.55
N THR A 248 14.63 -6.99 17.83
CA THR A 248 13.73 -7.81 18.64
C THR A 248 12.28 -7.61 18.20
N ALA A 249 11.87 -6.35 17.99
CA ALA A 249 10.54 -6.04 17.48
C ALA A 249 10.27 -6.75 16.13
N LEU A 250 11.21 -6.66 15.18
CA LEU A 250 11.08 -7.34 13.88
C LEU A 250 10.98 -8.86 14.03
N ARG A 251 11.76 -9.49 14.91
CA ARG A 251 11.65 -10.94 15.16
C ARG A 251 10.31 -11.35 15.74
N ASN A 252 9.70 -10.50 16.57
CA ASN A 252 8.38 -10.76 17.13
C ASN A 252 7.29 -10.61 16.07
N VAL A 253 7.40 -9.62 15.17
CA VAL A 253 6.53 -9.52 13.99
C VAL A 253 6.69 -10.75 13.07
N GLU A 254 7.92 -11.20 12.82
CA GLU A 254 8.16 -12.44 12.06
C GLU A 254 7.47 -13.65 12.69
N ALA A 255 7.57 -13.79 14.02
CA ALA A 255 6.95 -14.90 14.75
C ALA A 255 5.42 -14.83 14.68
N ALA A 256 4.83 -13.65 14.90
CA ALA A 256 3.39 -13.42 14.82
C ALA A 256 2.85 -13.75 13.42
N LEU A 257 3.45 -13.19 12.37
CA LEU A 257 3.05 -13.46 10.97
C LEU A 257 3.22 -14.94 10.60
N LYS A 258 4.25 -15.62 11.13
CA LYS A 258 4.45 -17.07 10.92
C LYS A 258 3.39 -17.91 11.63
N ALA A 259 2.90 -17.46 12.78
CA ALA A 259 1.83 -18.10 13.53
C ALA A 259 0.43 -17.82 12.94
N GLY A 260 0.32 -16.96 11.93
CA GLY A 260 -0.94 -16.58 11.31
C GLY A 260 -1.68 -15.48 12.07
N GLU A 261 -1.00 -14.79 12.99
CA GLU A 261 -1.51 -13.59 13.64
C GLU A 261 -1.53 -12.42 12.65
N ALA A 262 -2.46 -11.49 12.86
CA ALA A 262 -2.48 -10.22 12.14
C ALA A 262 -1.74 -9.16 12.97
N VAL A 263 -1.07 -8.23 12.29
CA VAL A 263 -0.20 -7.24 12.93
C VAL A 263 -0.52 -5.84 12.41
N MET A 264 -0.61 -4.86 13.31
CA MET A 264 -0.58 -3.43 13.00
C MET A 264 0.49 -2.71 13.82
N VAL A 265 1.01 -1.61 13.28
CA VAL A 265 2.10 -0.84 13.88
C VAL A 265 1.91 0.67 13.69
N GLY A 266 2.39 1.43 14.67
CA GLY A 266 2.53 2.87 14.60
C GLY A 266 3.79 3.26 13.84
N VAL A 267 3.68 4.18 12.88
CA VAL A 267 4.77 4.64 12.01
C VAL A 267 4.71 6.15 11.80
N ASP A 268 5.83 6.72 11.40
CA ASP A 268 5.86 8.01 10.70
C ASP A 268 5.54 7.77 9.20
N GLY A 269 4.37 8.21 8.76
CA GLY A 269 3.90 7.97 7.38
C GLY A 269 4.78 8.67 6.34
N ASP A 270 5.16 9.92 6.61
CA ASP A 270 5.96 10.76 5.70
C ASP A 270 7.33 10.14 5.37
N THR A 271 7.96 9.47 6.34
CA THR A 271 9.19 8.68 6.14
C THR A 271 9.00 7.63 5.06
N ILE A 272 7.86 6.93 5.04
CA ILE A 272 7.56 5.90 4.03
C ILE A 272 7.28 6.57 2.69
N TYR A 273 6.37 7.54 2.65
CA TYR A 273 5.91 8.15 1.39
C TYR A 273 7.04 8.86 0.65
N THR A 274 7.85 9.62 1.39
CA THR A 274 9.00 10.34 0.83
C THR A 274 10.04 9.37 0.30
N ALA A 275 10.30 8.28 1.02
CA ALA A 275 11.28 7.28 0.62
C ALA A 275 10.86 6.53 -0.65
N LEU A 276 9.59 6.14 -0.76
CA LEU A 276 9.07 5.45 -1.94
C LEU A 276 9.04 6.36 -3.17
N LYS A 277 8.71 7.64 -2.99
CA LYS A 277 8.72 8.63 -4.09
C LYS A 277 10.13 8.96 -4.58
N SER A 278 11.10 9.08 -3.67
CA SER A 278 12.49 9.43 -3.99
C SER A 278 13.38 8.21 -4.29
N ASN A 279 12.90 7.00 -4.02
CA ASN A 279 13.69 5.77 -4.01
C ASN A 279 14.97 5.88 -3.14
N ALA A 280 14.88 6.62 -2.03
CA ALA A 280 15.97 6.86 -1.11
C ALA A 280 15.54 6.56 0.34
N THR A 281 16.44 5.99 1.13
CA THR A 281 16.17 5.81 2.56
C THR A 281 16.50 7.10 3.31
N PRO A 282 15.58 7.67 4.10
CA PRO A 282 15.87 8.85 4.92
C PRO A 282 17.06 8.60 5.85
N GLU A 283 17.91 9.60 6.10
CA GLU A 283 19.09 9.45 6.95
C GLU A 283 18.73 9.43 8.44
N ALA A 284 17.87 10.35 8.87
CA ALA A 284 17.39 10.44 10.25
C ALA A 284 16.18 9.53 10.51
N ILE A 285 15.92 9.26 11.79
CA ILE A 285 14.66 8.69 12.27
C ILE A 285 13.72 9.87 12.55
N ALA A 286 12.45 9.76 12.16
CA ALA A 286 11.46 10.77 12.51
C ALA A 286 11.27 10.85 14.03
N GLU A 287 11.00 12.05 14.55
CA GLU A 287 10.93 12.26 16.00
C GLU A 287 9.70 11.62 16.63
N GLN A 288 8.59 11.54 15.89
CA GLN A 288 7.29 11.06 16.36
C GLN A 288 6.59 10.29 15.23
N ALA A 289 5.84 9.26 15.60
CA ALA A 289 4.88 8.62 14.69
C ALA A 289 3.57 9.40 14.65
N ASP A 290 2.87 9.31 13.52
CA ASP A 290 1.63 10.03 13.26
C ASP A 290 0.55 9.16 12.60
N HIS A 291 0.87 7.91 12.28
CA HIS A 291 0.08 7.03 11.44
C HIS A 291 0.10 5.56 11.91
N GLU A 292 -0.94 4.80 11.59
CA GLU A 292 -1.05 3.37 11.91
C GLU A 292 -1.29 2.58 10.63
N VAL A 293 -0.53 1.51 10.41
CA VAL A 293 -0.63 0.63 9.24
C VAL A 293 -0.70 -0.83 9.65
N SER A 294 -1.30 -1.68 8.80
CA SER A 294 -1.27 -3.14 9.04
C SER A 294 -0.25 -3.83 8.17
N ILE A 295 0.48 -4.79 8.74
CA ILE A 295 1.46 -5.61 8.01
C ILE A 295 0.75 -6.84 7.48
N ILE A 296 0.78 -7.03 6.16
CA ILE A 296 0.22 -8.23 5.51
C ILE A 296 1.29 -9.27 5.16
N GLY A 297 2.56 -8.86 5.13
CA GLY A 297 3.64 -9.82 4.97
C GLY A 297 5.03 -9.24 5.09
N TYR A 298 6.00 -10.11 5.28
CA TYR A 298 7.41 -9.77 5.31
C TYR A 298 8.22 -10.80 4.53
N ASN A 299 8.90 -10.30 3.49
CA ASN A 299 9.87 -11.06 2.72
C ASN A 299 11.26 -10.84 3.31
N ALA A 300 11.72 -11.78 4.14
CA ALA A 300 13.03 -11.73 4.75
C ALA A 300 14.17 -11.95 3.73
N THR A 301 13.89 -12.57 2.58
CA THR A 301 14.87 -12.75 1.51
C THR A 301 15.14 -11.44 0.76
N THR A 302 14.10 -10.70 0.39
CA THR A 302 14.24 -9.40 -0.31
C THR A 302 14.33 -8.21 0.63
N ARG A 303 14.12 -8.43 1.94
CA ARG A 303 14.01 -7.41 2.98
C ARG A 303 12.93 -6.38 2.64
N THR A 304 11.72 -6.86 2.39
CA THR A 304 10.56 -6.04 2.03
C THR A 304 9.41 -6.34 2.97
N VAL A 305 8.84 -5.30 3.58
CA VAL A 305 7.61 -5.37 4.37
C VAL A 305 6.46 -4.95 3.46
N TYR A 306 5.36 -5.70 3.48
CA TYR A 306 4.15 -5.40 2.73
C TYR A 306 3.09 -4.93 3.71
N ILE A 307 2.51 -3.75 3.45
CA ILE A 307 1.55 -3.11 4.34
C ILE A 307 0.26 -2.76 3.61
N ASN A 308 -0.84 -2.73 4.36
CA ASN A 308 -2.05 -2.02 3.97
C ASN A 308 -2.05 -0.68 4.71
N ASP A 309 -2.05 0.41 3.96
CA ASP A 309 -1.91 1.77 4.47
C ASP A 309 -3.11 2.63 4.06
N SER A 310 -4.01 2.95 4.98
CA SER A 310 -5.21 3.73 4.65
C SER A 310 -4.94 5.21 4.33
N GLY A 311 -3.73 5.72 4.59
CA GLY A 311 -3.39 7.13 4.43
C GLY A 311 -3.17 7.58 2.99
N VAL A 312 -3.12 6.64 2.03
CA VAL A 312 -2.88 6.92 0.61
C VAL A 312 -3.77 6.08 -0.31
N SER A 313 -4.29 6.68 -1.38
CA SER A 313 -5.19 6.04 -2.37
C SER A 313 -4.70 4.74 -3.05
N ASN A 314 -3.41 4.42 -3.00
CA ASN A 314 -2.82 3.19 -3.52
C ASN A 314 -2.16 2.36 -2.40
N GLY A 315 -2.76 2.41 -1.22
CA GLY A 315 -2.21 1.85 0.01
C GLY A 315 -2.31 0.34 0.19
N ALA A 316 -3.06 -0.35 -0.67
CA ALA A 316 -3.22 -1.80 -0.61
C ALA A 316 -1.92 -2.53 -0.97
N GLY A 317 -1.39 -3.32 -0.05
CA GLY A 317 -0.21 -4.17 -0.26
C GLY A 317 1.06 -3.43 -0.67
N MET A 318 1.24 -2.20 -0.21
CA MET A 318 2.44 -1.39 -0.49
C MET A 318 3.71 -2.13 -0.08
N ALA A 319 4.67 -2.22 -1.01
CA ALA A 319 5.98 -2.81 -0.77
C ALA A 319 6.96 -1.76 -0.22
N VAL A 320 7.35 -1.90 1.04
CA VAL A 320 8.26 -0.98 1.74
C VAL A 320 9.60 -1.67 2.00
N PRO A 321 10.73 -1.09 1.54
CA PRO A 321 12.05 -1.61 1.90
C PRO A 321 12.22 -1.64 3.42
N LEU A 322 12.71 -2.74 3.98
CA LEU A 322 12.80 -2.93 5.43
C LEU A 322 13.56 -1.80 6.14
N LYS A 323 14.61 -1.25 5.51
CA LYS A 323 15.36 -0.13 6.09
C LYS A 323 14.51 1.13 6.26
N VAL A 324 13.61 1.40 5.32
CA VAL A 324 12.64 2.51 5.40
C VAL A 324 11.63 2.21 6.50
N PHE A 325 11.04 1.01 6.46
CA PHE A 325 10.03 0.60 7.44
C PHE A 325 10.55 0.66 8.89
N ILE A 326 11.74 0.12 9.17
CA ILE A 326 12.34 0.17 10.51
C ILE A 326 12.54 1.61 10.99
N LYS A 327 12.88 2.56 10.10
CA LYS A 327 13.03 3.97 10.49
C LYS A 327 11.70 4.63 10.79
N ALA A 328 10.69 4.38 9.96
CA ALA A 328 9.34 4.90 10.19
C ALA A 328 8.74 4.35 11.49
N TRP A 329 8.90 3.05 11.74
CA TRP A 329 8.41 2.36 12.93
C TRP A 329 9.18 2.71 14.22
N ALA A 330 10.47 3.04 14.11
CA ALA A 330 11.26 3.52 15.25
C ALA A 330 10.78 4.89 15.79
N ALA A 331 9.97 5.62 15.02
CA ALA A 331 9.38 6.87 15.47
C ALA A 331 8.36 6.66 16.60
N ASP A 332 7.77 5.47 16.72
CA ASP A 332 6.80 5.10 17.77
C ASP A 332 7.33 4.11 18.81
N ASP A 333 8.66 4.08 19.02
CA ASP A 333 9.30 3.07 19.86
C ASP A 333 8.81 1.65 19.50
N PHE A 334 8.78 1.36 18.20
CA PHE A 334 8.36 0.09 17.62
C PHE A 334 7.03 -0.42 18.18
N GLU A 335 6.04 0.46 18.38
CA GLU A 335 4.70 0.04 18.77
C GLU A 335 4.17 -1.04 17.82
N THR A 336 3.78 -2.17 18.41
CA THR A 336 3.31 -3.35 17.68
C THR A 336 2.07 -3.87 18.35
N THR A 337 0.97 -3.97 17.61
CA THR A 337 -0.20 -4.70 18.05
C THR A 337 -0.30 -6.01 17.27
N SER A 338 -0.18 -7.14 17.96
CA SER A 338 -0.44 -8.46 17.39
C SER A 338 -1.84 -8.94 17.78
N ALA A 339 -2.52 -9.63 16.87
CA ALA A 339 -3.93 -9.97 17.02
C ALA A 339 -4.26 -11.37 16.51
N VAL A 340 -5.20 -12.03 17.21
CA VAL A 340 -5.70 -13.38 16.93
C VAL A 340 -7.20 -13.44 17.11
N LEU A 341 -7.86 -14.46 16.53
CA LEU A 341 -9.24 -14.77 16.87
C LEU A 341 -9.33 -15.25 18.32
N ALA A 342 -10.27 -14.73 19.11
CA ALA A 342 -10.40 -15.05 20.55
C ALA A 342 -10.58 -16.55 20.85
N GLN A 343 -11.16 -17.29 19.90
CA GLN A 343 -11.29 -18.75 19.99
C GLN A 343 -9.92 -19.47 19.90
N ALA A 344 -8.97 -18.91 19.16
CA ALA A 344 -7.60 -19.43 19.08
C ALA A 344 -6.80 -19.13 20.36
N SER A 345 -7.00 -17.96 20.99
CA SER A 345 -6.36 -17.58 22.25
C SER A 345 -6.70 -18.56 23.39
N SER A 346 -7.95 -19.00 23.43
CA SER A 346 -8.46 -19.90 24.48
C SER A 346 -7.88 -21.33 24.34
N ALA A 347 -7.57 -21.77 23.13
CA ALA A 347 -6.98 -23.08 22.87
C ALA A 347 -5.50 -23.15 23.26
N ALA A 348 -4.76 -22.04 23.13
CA ALA A 348 -3.34 -21.96 23.49
C ALA A 348 -3.10 -21.95 25.02
N ILE A 349 -4.07 -21.49 25.81
CA ILE A 349 -3.99 -21.48 27.28
C ILE A 349 -4.41 -22.84 27.88
N ALA A 350 -5.19 -23.63 27.14
CA ALA A 350 -5.66 -24.94 27.56
C ALA A 350 -4.69 -26.10 27.22
N ALA A 351 -3.60 -25.83 26.49
CA ALA A 351 -2.57 -26.79 26.08
C ALA A 351 -1.29 -26.63 26.92
#